data_AF-A0A926EWW9-F1
#
_entry.id   AF-A0A926EWW9-F1
#
_cell.length_a   1.000
_cell.length_b   1.000
_cell.length_c   1.000
_cell.angle_alpha   90.00
_cell.angle_beta   90.00
_cell.angle_gamma   90.00
#
_symmetry.space_group_name_H-M   'P 1'
#
loop_
_entity.id
_entity.type
_entity.pdbx_description
1 polymer ?
#
loop_
_entity_poly.entity_id
_entity_poly.type
_entity_poly.pdbx_seq_one_letter_code
_entity_poly.pdbx_strand_id
1 'polypeptide(L)' 'MNFTIAAEILYITQPVLSRHIKVLENEIGVKIFMRTRQSV' A
#
# COMPACT_ATOMS: atom_id res chain seq x y z
N MET A 1 0.94 -7.28 -6.78
CA MET A 1 -0.20 -6.67 -6.05
C MET A 1 -0.35 -5.24 -6.51
N ASN A 2 -1.54 -4.81 -6.92
CA ASN A 2 -1.73 -3.50 -7.54
C ASN A 2 -2.31 -2.49 -6.54
N PHE A 3 -1.44 -1.65 -5.97
CA PHE A 3 -1.85 -0.58 -5.04
C PHE A 3 -2.58 0.58 -5.74
N THR A 4 -2.43 0.73 -7.05
CA THR A 4 -3.15 1.75 -7.82
C THR A 4 -4.63 1.39 -7.90
N ILE A 5 -4.96 0.15 -8.27
CA ILE A 5 -6.35 -0.35 -8.31
C ILE A 5 -7.01 -0.25 -6.93
N ALA A 6 -6.28 -0.62 -5.87
CA ALA A 6 -6.81 -0.52 -4.51
C ALA A 6 -7.11 0.94 -4.10
N ALA A 7 -6.28 1.90 -4.54
CA ALA A 7 -6.50 3.31 -4.25
C ALA A 7 -7.73 3.86 -4.98
N GLU A 8 -7.95 3.43 -6.22
CA GLU A 8 -9.15 3.78 -7.01
C GLU A 8 -10.44 3.26 -6.35
N ILE A 9 -10.46 1.99 -5.91
CA ILE A 9 -11.60 1.40 -5.19
C ILE A 9 -11.90 2.16 -3.89
N LEU A 10 -10.86 2.64 -3.22
CA LEU A 10 -10.96 3.38 -1.96
C LEU A 10 -11.18 4.89 -2.16
N TYR A 11 -11.28 5.37 -3.40
CA TYR A 11 -11.41 6.79 -3.74
C TYR A 11 -10.33 7.69 -3.13
N ILE A 12 -9.10 7.17 -3.04
CA ILE A 12 -7.92 7.89 -2.54
C ILE A 12 -6.76 7.80 -3.54
N THR A 13 -5.74 8.62 -3.36
CA THR A 13 -4.53 8.52 -4.19
C THR A 13 -3.64 7.38 -3.71
N GLN A 14 -2.95 6.74 -4.65
CA GLN A 14 -2.00 5.65 -4.34
C GLN A 14 -0.92 6.03 -3.31
N PRO A 15 -0.35 7.25 -3.31
CA PRO A 15 0.59 7.68 -2.27
C PRO A 15 -0.03 7.72 -0.87
N VAL A 16 -1.29 8.13 -0.74
CA VAL A 16 -2.02 8.16 0.54
C VAL A 16 -2.26 6.74 1.04
N LEU A 17 -2.73 5.84 0.17
CA LEU A 17 -2.89 4.42 0.52
C LEU A 17 -1.56 3.79 0.98
N SER A 18 -0.48 4.06 0.24
CA SER A 18 0.87 3.62 0.60
C SER A 18 1.31 4.11 1.98
N ARG A 19 0.97 5.35 2.34
CA ARG A 19 1.27 5.92 3.65
C ARG A 19 0.48 5.23 4.75
N HIS A 20 -0.82 5.02 4.56
CA HIS A 20 -1.67 4.32 5.54
C HIS A 20 -1.16 2.91 5.83
N ILE A 21 -0.78 2.15 4.79
CA ILE A 21 -0.21 0.81 4.96
C ILE A 21 1.10 0.86 5.75
N LYS A 22 1.99 1.82 5.44
CA LYS A 22 3.25 1.95 6.16
C LYS A 22 3.06 2.32 7.64
N VAL A 23 2.08 3.17 7.93
CA VAL A 23 1.72 3.51 9.32
C VAL A 23 1.23 2.25 10.03
N LEU A 24 0.32 1.49 9.43
CA LEU A 24 -0.19 0.24 9.98
C LEU A 24 0.95 -0.76 10.26
N GLU A 25 1.83 -1.00 9.29
CA GLU A 25 2.99 -1.90 9.44
C GLU A 25 3.92 -1.47 10.57
N ASN A 26 4.10 -0.16 10.77
CA ASN A 26 4.89 0.38 11.87
C ASN A 26 4.20 0.18 13.23
N GLU A 27 2.88 0.37 13.31
CA GLU A 27 2.12 0.22 14.55
C GLU A 27 2.13 -1.22 15.07
N ILE A 28 2.05 -2.19 14.15
CA ILE A 28 2.08 -3.62 14.50
C ILE A 28 3.49 -4.22 14.53
N GLY A 29 4.51 -3.44 14.11
CA GLY A 29 5.91 -3.87 14.09
C GLY A 29 6.24 -4.98 13.09
N VAL A 30 5.37 -5.24 12.10
CA VAL A 30 5.57 -6.27 11.08
C VAL A 30 5.20 -5.76 9.69
N LYS A 31 6.01 -6.14 8.69
CA LYS A 31 5.70 -5.89 7.27
C LYS A 31 4.65 -6.89 6.78
N ILE A 32 3.48 -6.39 6.41
CA ILE A 32 2.36 -7.20 5.91
C ILE A 32 2.53 -7.44 4.42
N PHE A 33 3.05 -6.45 3.67
CA PHE A 33 3.14 -6.52 2.22
C PHE A 33 4.59 -6.46 1.74
N MET A 34 4.99 -7.43 0.91
CA MET A 34 6.23 -7.35 0.16
C MET A 34 6.01 -6.56 -1.13
N ARG A 35 6.51 -5.32 -1.17
CA ARG A 35 6.50 -4.51 -2.39
C ARG A 35 7.49 -5.10 -3.40
N THR A 36 7.01 -5.97 -4.28
CA THR A 36 7.76 -6.35 -5.47
C THR A 36 7.48 -5.30 -6.54
N ARG A 37 8.54 -4.75 -7.15
CA ARG A 37 8.39 -4.01 -8.41
C ARG A 37 8.03 -5.07 -9.46
N GLN A 38 6.74 -5.30 -9.67
CA GLN A 38 6.29 -5.95 -10.90
C GLN A 38 6.60 -4.93 -12.01
N SER A 39 7.77 -5.09 -12.63
CA SER A 39 8.10 -4.41 -13.87
C SER A 39 7.10 -4.91 -14.90
N VAL A 40 6.16 -4.06 -15.27
CA VAL A 40 5.42 -4.20 -16.53
C VAL A 40 6.25 -3.53 -17.60
#